data_AF-A0A957E0C2-F1
#
_entry.id   AF-A0A957E0C2-F1
#
_cell.length_a   1.000
_cell.length_b   1.000
_cell.length_c   1.000
_cell.angle_alpha   90.00
_cell.angle_beta   90.00
_cell.angle_gamma   90.00
#
_symmetry.space_group_name_H-M   'P 1'
#
loop_
_entity.id
_entity.type
_entity.pdbx_description
1 polymer ?
#
loop_
_entity_poly.entity_id
_entity_poly.type
_entity_poly.pdbx_seq_one_letter_code
_entity_poly.pdbx_strand_id
1 'polypeptide(L)'
;MLLSKLLSLSGLHTPQLIEAYKLIVFSDRHGDEFPQDPYEQLRMAIAAVFDSWNGRRAQDYRRIHRISDELGTAVNVQAMVFGNLGWDSGTGVAFTRNPSTGENQLYGEYLLNAQGEDVVAGIRTPHPIAQLATDMPGVHQQLLTITGQLEKHYQNMQDIEFTIEQGKLWLLQ
;
A
#
# COMPACT_ATOMS: atom_id res chain seq x y z
N MET A 1 -5.44 0.19 -28.73
CA MET A 1 -6.86 -0.08 -28.44
C MET A 1 -7.27 0.30 -27.01
N LEU A 2 -6.41 0.10 -25.98
CA LEU A 2 -6.65 0.60 -24.62
C LEU A 2 -6.56 2.13 -24.49
N LEU A 3 -5.59 2.78 -25.15
CA LEU A 3 -5.43 4.25 -25.08
C LEU A 3 -6.67 5.03 -25.55
N SER A 4 -7.36 4.55 -26.59
CA SER A 4 -8.60 5.16 -27.08
C SER A 4 -9.79 4.95 -26.16
N LYS A 5 -9.81 3.85 -25.39
CA LYS A 5 -10.83 3.58 -24.35
C LYS A 5 -10.59 4.39 -23.08
N LEU A 6 -9.34 4.72 -22.75
CA LEU A 6 -9.00 5.57 -21.60
C LEU A 6 -9.34 7.05 -21.83
N LEU A 7 -9.12 7.56 -23.05
CA LEU A 7 -9.49 8.93 -23.45
C LEU A 7 -11.01 9.19 -23.40
N SER A 8 -11.87 8.17 -23.49
CA SER A 8 -13.33 8.33 -23.38
C SER A 8 -13.86 8.39 -21.94
N LEU A 9 -12.99 8.26 -20.93
CA LEU A 9 -13.38 8.26 -19.52
C LEU A 9 -13.34 9.66 -18.89
N SER A 10 -12.66 10.61 -19.54
CA SER A 10 -12.63 12.02 -19.13
C SER A 10 -14.02 12.64 -19.29
N GLY A 11 -14.77 12.77 -18.20
CA GLY A 11 -16.13 13.35 -18.19
C GLY A 11 -17.23 12.42 -17.68
N LEU A 12 -16.91 11.16 -17.36
CA LEU A 12 -17.85 10.26 -16.71
C LEU A 12 -17.93 10.53 -15.20
N HIS A 13 -19.14 10.50 -14.64
CA HIS A 13 -19.31 10.43 -13.20
C HIS A 13 -19.00 9.01 -12.70
N THR A 14 -18.74 8.86 -11.40
CA THR A 14 -18.25 7.62 -10.77
C THR A 14 -19.00 6.35 -11.20
N PRO A 15 -20.34 6.32 -11.31
CA PRO A 15 -21.05 5.10 -11.72
C PRO A 15 -20.76 4.67 -13.15
N GLN A 16 -20.71 5.59 -14.12
CA GLN A 16 -20.42 5.25 -15.51
C GLN A 16 -18.95 4.82 -15.69
N LEU A 17 -18.05 5.40 -14.89
CA LEU A 17 -16.64 5.01 -14.88
C LEU A 17 -16.47 3.57 -14.41
N ILE A 18 -17.16 3.17 -13.35
CA ILE A 18 -17.12 1.79 -12.82
C ILE A 18 -17.54 0.77 -13.90
N GLU A 19 -18.64 1.03 -14.60
CA GLU A 19 -19.11 0.13 -15.67
C GLU A 19 -18.12 0.05 -16.83
N ALA A 20 -17.54 1.18 -17.24
CA ALA A 20 -16.51 1.19 -18.27
C ALA A 20 -15.27 0.37 -17.85
N TYR A 21 -14.84 0.47 -16.59
CA TYR A 21 -13.71 -0.31 -16.07
C TYR A 21 -14.01 -1.81 -16.07
N LYS A 22 -15.19 -2.24 -15.61
CA LYS A 22 -15.60 -3.65 -15.66
C LYS A 22 -15.53 -4.19 -17.09
N LEU A 23 -16.08 -3.44 -18.04
CA LEU A 23 -16.05 -3.81 -19.45
C LEU A 23 -14.61 -3.89 -19.99
N ILE A 24 -13.72 -2.97 -19.63
CA ILE A 24 -12.33 -2.98 -20.11
C ILE A 24 -11.54 -4.15 -19.54
N VAL A 25 -11.63 -4.40 -18.24
CA VAL A 25 -10.82 -5.43 -17.57
C VAL A 25 -11.27 -6.84 -17.99
N PHE A 26 -12.56 -7.01 -18.27
CA PHE A 26 -13.14 -8.31 -18.59
C PHE A 26 -13.44 -8.52 -20.08
N SER A 27 -13.27 -7.50 -20.95
CA SER A 27 -13.56 -7.65 -22.40
C SER A 27 -12.77 -8.76 -23.06
N ASP A 28 -11.55 -8.99 -22.59
CA ASP A 28 -10.61 -9.93 -23.22
C ASP A 28 -10.74 -11.36 -22.62
N ARG A 29 -11.57 -11.52 -21.58
CA ARG A 29 -11.80 -12.79 -20.88
C ARG A 29 -13.00 -13.60 -21.41
N HIS A 30 -13.41 -13.36 -22.66
CA HIS A 30 -14.36 -14.23 -23.37
C HIS A 30 -15.70 -14.49 -22.63
N GLY A 31 -16.30 -13.44 -22.05
CA GLY A 31 -17.64 -13.53 -21.45
C GLY A 31 -17.67 -13.63 -19.93
N ASP A 32 -16.51 -13.63 -19.26
CA ASP A 32 -16.45 -13.49 -17.81
C ASP A 32 -16.93 -12.10 -17.38
N GLU A 33 -17.76 -12.02 -16.34
CA GLU A 33 -18.13 -10.75 -15.68
C GLU A 33 -17.24 -10.49 -14.46
N PHE A 34 -17.19 -9.23 -13.99
CA PHE A 34 -16.51 -8.92 -12.72
C PHE A 34 -17.17 -9.70 -11.57
N PRO A 35 -16.43 -10.57 -10.84
CA PRO A 35 -17.01 -11.40 -9.81
C PRO A 35 -17.60 -10.54 -8.69
N GLN A 36 -18.89 -10.69 -8.39
CA GLN A 36 -19.55 -9.94 -7.31
C GLN A 36 -19.38 -10.60 -5.94
N ASP A 37 -19.08 -11.90 -5.91
CA ASP A 37 -18.82 -12.62 -4.66
C ASP A 37 -17.42 -12.27 -4.12
N PRO A 38 -17.32 -11.66 -2.92
CA PRO A 38 -16.03 -11.31 -2.33
C PRO A 38 -15.15 -12.54 -2.03
N TYR A 39 -15.74 -13.72 -1.78
CA TYR A 39 -14.97 -14.94 -1.55
C TYR A 39 -14.33 -15.47 -2.82
N GLU A 40 -15.01 -15.33 -3.96
CA GLU A 40 -14.44 -15.66 -5.26
C GLU A 40 -13.31 -14.68 -5.62
N GLN A 41 -13.51 -13.37 -5.39
CA GLN A 41 -12.44 -12.38 -5.54
C GLN A 41 -11.21 -12.74 -4.70
N LEU A 42 -11.41 -13.11 -3.42
CA LEU A 42 -10.33 -13.52 -2.51
C LEU A 42 -9.61 -14.76 -3.03
N ARG A 43 -10.35 -15.79 -3.47
CA ARG A 43 -9.77 -17.02 -4.03
C ARG A 43 -8.93 -16.72 -5.28
N MET A 44 -9.45 -15.87 -6.17
CA MET A 44 -8.74 -15.42 -7.37
C MET A 44 -7.48 -14.63 -7.03
N ALA A 45 -7.53 -13.75 -6.03
CA ALA A 45 -6.38 -12.96 -5.58
C ALA A 45 -5.27 -13.85 -4.98
N ILE A 46 -5.63 -14.82 -4.13
CA ILE A 46 -4.69 -15.80 -3.55
C ILE A 46 -3.98 -16.59 -4.65
N ALA A 47 -4.76 -17.11 -5.63
CA ALA A 47 -4.19 -17.84 -6.76
C ALA A 47 -3.23 -16.97 -7.58
N ALA A 48 -3.62 -15.72 -7.87
CA ALA A 48 -2.78 -14.78 -8.61
C ALA A 48 -1.46 -14.47 -7.89
N VAL A 49 -1.44 -14.38 -6.55
CA VAL A 49 -0.20 -14.18 -5.79
C VAL A 49 0.71 -15.40 -5.92
N PHE A 50 0.19 -16.62 -5.80
CA PHE A 50 1.00 -17.82 -6.01
C PHE A 50 1.53 -17.94 -7.44
N ASP A 51 0.73 -17.62 -8.44
CA ASP A 51 1.18 -17.59 -9.83
C ASP A 51 2.27 -16.53 -10.06
N SER A 52 2.19 -15.39 -9.36
CA SER A 52 3.16 -14.30 -9.47
C SER A 52 4.59 -14.71 -9.05
N TRP A 53 4.71 -15.67 -8.12
CA TRP A 53 6.00 -16.25 -7.72
C TRP A 53 6.74 -16.90 -8.88
N ASN A 54 5.99 -17.46 -9.84
CA ASN A 54 6.53 -18.09 -11.04
C ASN A 54 6.62 -17.14 -12.24
N GLY A 55 6.31 -15.86 -12.05
CA GLY A 55 6.47 -14.85 -13.08
C GLY A 55 7.94 -14.65 -13.47
N ARG A 56 8.19 -14.37 -14.76
CA ARG A 56 9.55 -14.19 -15.31
C ARG A 56 10.42 -13.23 -14.50
N ARG A 57 9.85 -12.10 -14.05
CA ARG A 57 10.57 -11.11 -13.23
C ARG A 57 11.02 -11.68 -11.89
N ALA A 58 10.18 -12.48 -11.22
CA ALA A 58 10.51 -13.10 -9.95
C ALA A 58 11.58 -14.19 -10.12
N GLN A 59 11.47 -15.02 -11.16
CA GLN A 59 12.48 -16.02 -11.51
C GLN A 59 13.84 -15.38 -11.82
N ASP A 60 13.86 -14.32 -12.62
CA ASP A 60 15.08 -13.58 -12.94
C ASP A 60 15.72 -12.98 -11.68
N TYR A 61 14.92 -12.39 -10.79
CA TYR A 61 15.39 -11.86 -9.50
C TYR A 61 16.03 -12.95 -8.64
N ARG A 62 15.37 -14.09 -8.46
CA ARG A 62 15.89 -15.21 -7.67
C ARG A 62 17.20 -15.75 -8.24
N ARG A 63 17.32 -15.88 -9.56
CA ARG A 63 18.54 -16.33 -10.22
C ARG A 63 19.71 -15.36 -9.98
N ILE A 64 19.47 -14.05 -10.09
CA ILE A 64 20.50 -13.01 -9.86
C ILE A 64 20.97 -13.05 -8.40
N HIS A 65 20.04 -13.17 -7.46
CA HIS A 65 20.32 -13.13 -6.02
C HIS A 65 20.60 -14.51 -5.40
N ARG A 66 20.64 -15.58 -6.20
CA ARG A 66 20.87 -16.98 -5.78
C ARG A 66 19.89 -17.46 -4.69
N ILE A 67 18.63 -17.08 -4.84
CA ILE A 67 17.52 -17.51 -3.98
C ILE A 67 16.94 -18.81 -4.56
N SER A 68 16.68 -19.81 -3.72
CA SER A 68 16.13 -21.11 -4.15
C SER A 68 14.72 -20.96 -4.73
N ASP A 69 14.45 -21.68 -5.83
CA ASP A 69 13.11 -21.80 -6.42
C ASP A 69 12.16 -22.67 -5.59
N GLU A 70 12.69 -23.51 -4.68
CA GLU A 70 11.89 -24.37 -3.79
C GLU A 70 11.18 -23.59 -2.68
N LEU A 71 11.55 -22.33 -2.49
CA LEU A 71 10.78 -21.42 -1.65
C LEU A 71 9.43 -21.11 -2.31
N GLY A 72 8.60 -20.38 -1.58
CA GLY A 72 7.35 -19.84 -2.10
C GLY A 72 7.14 -18.40 -1.64
N THR A 73 5.96 -17.88 -1.96
CA THR A 73 5.46 -16.63 -1.38
C THR A 73 4.29 -16.94 -0.45
N ALA A 74 4.17 -16.18 0.63
CA ALA A 74 2.98 -16.20 1.47
C ALA A 74 1.90 -15.27 0.89
N VAL A 75 0.67 -15.40 1.42
CA VAL A 75 -0.42 -14.47 1.17
C VAL A 75 -0.89 -13.93 2.52
N ASN A 76 -0.83 -12.60 2.69
CA ASN A 76 -1.34 -11.92 3.87
C ASN A 76 -2.76 -11.44 3.58
N VAL A 77 -3.75 -11.92 4.35
CA VAL A 77 -5.13 -11.44 4.30
C VAL A 77 -5.37 -10.60 5.55
N GLN A 78 -5.58 -9.30 5.35
CA GLN A 78 -5.66 -8.31 6.42
C GLN A 78 -6.98 -7.55 6.35
N ALA A 79 -7.50 -7.15 7.51
CA ALA A 79 -8.62 -6.22 7.57
C ALA A 79 -8.17 -4.84 7.06
N MET A 80 -8.99 -4.21 6.22
CA MET A 80 -8.69 -2.88 5.67
C MET A 80 -8.84 -1.80 6.74
N VAL A 81 -7.99 -0.79 6.64
CA VAL A 81 -8.09 0.51 7.33
C VAL A 81 -7.90 1.61 6.30
N PHE A 82 -8.55 2.76 6.50
CA PHE A 82 -8.70 3.79 5.47
C PHE A 82 -8.07 5.12 5.88
N GLY A 83 -6.97 5.49 5.21
CA GLY A 83 -6.31 6.79 5.37
C GLY A 83 -7.00 7.96 4.63
N ASN A 84 -8.08 7.68 3.90
CA ASN A 84 -8.75 8.60 2.98
C ASN A 84 -10.21 8.92 3.34
N LEU A 85 -10.58 8.82 4.62
CA LEU A 85 -11.94 9.16 5.10
C LEU A 85 -12.10 10.64 5.50
N GLY A 86 -11.03 11.43 5.47
CA GLY A 86 -11.02 12.82 5.92
C GLY A 86 -9.63 13.31 6.28
N TRP A 87 -9.56 14.56 6.75
CA TRP A 87 -8.30 15.20 7.14
C TRP A 87 -7.77 14.76 8.52
N ASP A 88 -8.58 14.02 9.27
CA ASP A 88 -8.18 13.29 10.46
C ASP A 88 -7.72 11.85 10.13
N SER A 89 -7.56 11.53 8.85
CA SER A 89 -7.06 10.25 8.35
C SER A 89 -5.84 10.48 7.47
N GLY A 90 -4.99 9.47 7.34
CA GLY A 90 -3.79 9.54 6.50
C GLY A 90 -3.04 8.22 6.43
N THR A 91 -1.95 8.20 5.67
CA THR A 91 -1.05 7.06 5.53
C THR A 91 0.38 7.55 5.52
N GLY A 92 1.34 6.73 5.94
CA GLY A 92 2.74 7.09 5.87
C GLY A 92 3.68 5.91 5.99
N VAL A 93 4.94 6.22 5.70
CA VAL A 93 6.08 5.31 5.83
C VAL A 93 7.13 5.98 6.71
N ALA A 94 7.75 5.24 7.62
CA ALA A 94 8.73 5.79 8.53
C ALA A 94 9.80 4.77 8.92
N PHE A 95 11.04 5.23 8.92
CA PHE A 95 12.19 4.56 9.49
C PHE A 95 12.44 5.07 10.91
N THR A 96 12.72 4.18 11.85
CA THR A 96 13.04 4.58 13.24
C THR A 96 14.29 5.46 13.34
N ARG A 97 15.18 5.37 12.35
CA ARG A 97 16.38 6.18 12.19
C ARG A 97 16.53 6.63 10.74
N ASN A 98 17.33 7.65 10.48
CA ASN A 98 17.63 8.08 9.12
C ASN A 98 18.40 6.97 8.36
N PRO A 99 17.85 6.38 7.28
CA PRO A 99 18.48 5.26 6.58
C PRO A 99 19.73 5.66 5.78
N SER A 100 19.92 6.96 5.52
CA SER A 100 21.08 7.50 4.79
C SER A 100 22.24 7.89 5.71
N THR A 101 21.96 8.43 6.90
CA THR A 101 22.98 8.97 7.82
C THR A 101 23.17 8.14 9.09
N GLY A 102 22.19 7.32 9.47
CA GLY A 102 22.16 6.59 10.74
C GLY A 102 21.75 7.43 11.95
N GLU A 103 21.39 8.71 11.75
CA GLU A 103 20.92 9.59 12.83
C GLU A 103 19.70 9.01 13.52
N ASN A 104 19.71 9.03 14.86
CA ASN A 104 18.64 8.47 15.69
C ASN A 104 17.44 9.42 15.78
N GLN A 105 16.78 9.62 14.66
CA GLN A 105 15.58 10.42 14.52
C GLN A 105 14.62 9.71 13.57
N LEU A 106 13.32 9.73 13.91
CA LEU A 106 12.27 9.22 13.04
C LEU A 106 12.33 9.94 11.69
N TYR A 107 12.50 9.17 10.62
CA TYR A 107 12.67 9.67 9.27
C TYR A 107 11.60 9.07 8.38
N GLY A 108 10.90 9.86 7.58
CA GLY A 108 9.82 9.34 6.76
C GLY A 108 8.87 10.41 6.29
N GLU A 109 7.76 9.95 5.73
CA GLU A 109 6.84 10.75 4.96
C GLU A 109 5.40 10.27 5.17
N TYR A 110 4.44 11.20 5.12
CA TYR A 110 3.01 10.89 5.22
C TYR A 110 2.16 11.78 4.32
N LEU A 111 0.94 11.31 4.05
CA LEU A 111 -0.11 12.05 3.35
C LEU A 111 -1.41 11.97 4.16
N LEU A 112 -2.05 13.12 4.38
CA LEU A 112 -3.40 13.19 4.93
C LEU A 112 -4.44 12.97 3.82
N ASN A 113 -5.57 12.38 4.20
CA ASN A 113 -6.68 12.06 3.33
C ASN A 113 -6.22 11.34 2.05
N ALA A 114 -5.49 10.24 2.22
CA ALA A 114 -4.79 9.51 1.16
C ALA A 114 -4.70 8.00 1.48
N GLN A 115 -4.49 7.17 0.46
CA GLN A 115 -4.15 5.75 0.65
C GLN A 115 -2.69 5.47 0.33
N GLY A 116 -2.16 4.34 0.78
CA GLY A 116 -0.75 3.96 0.58
C GLY A 116 -0.31 4.02 -0.89
N GLU A 117 -1.21 3.72 -1.83
CA GLU A 117 -0.95 3.87 -3.27
C GLU A 117 -0.56 5.30 -3.66
N ASP A 118 -1.18 6.33 -3.05
CA ASP A 118 -0.87 7.73 -3.35
C ASP A 118 0.56 8.11 -2.93
N VAL A 119 1.08 7.47 -1.89
CA VAL A 119 2.46 7.65 -1.42
C VAL A 119 3.43 7.04 -2.44
N VAL A 120 3.13 5.84 -2.96
CA VAL A 120 4.00 5.13 -3.91
C VAL A 120 3.93 5.73 -5.32
N ALA A 121 2.76 6.20 -5.74
CA ALA A 121 2.53 6.74 -7.08
C ALA A 121 3.22 8.10 -7.32
N GLY A 122 3.61 8.83 -6.26
CA GLY A 122 4.31 10.10 -6.35
C GLY A 122 3.50 11.24 -6.98
N ILE A 123 2.16 11.11 -7.02
CA ILE A 123 1.26 12.12 -7.60
C ILE A 123 1.08 13.30 -6.65
N ARG A 124 1.13 13.04 -5.34
CA ARG A 124 1.01 14.05 -4.28
C ARG A 124 2.37 14.21 -3.59
N THR A 125 2.74 15.46 -3.29
CA THR A 125 3.93 15.74 -2.50
C THR A 125 3.68 15.34 -1.05
N PRO A 126 4.43 14.37 -0.51
CA PRO A 126 4.28 13.97 0.88
C PRO A 126 4.85 15.00 1.85
N HIS A 127 4.37 14.94 3.10
CA HIS A 127 4.89 15.76 4.20
C HIS A 127 5.95 14.98 4.98
N PRO A 128 7.04 15.63 5.43
CA PRO A 128 8.01 15.00 6.32
C PRO A 128 7.33 14.57 7.62
N ILE A 129 7.64 13.36 8.11
CA ILE A 129 7.00 12.77 9.30
C ILE A 129 7.08 13.67 10.55
N ALA A 130 8.12 14.50 10.67
CA ALA A 130 8.26 15.47 11.75
C ALA A 130 7.11 16.48 11.83
N GLN A 131 6.45 16.80 10.71
CA GLN A 131 5.30 17.71 10.67
C GLN A 131 4.08 17.11 11.37
N LEU A 132 3.98 15.79 11.50
CA LEU A 132 2.89 15.11 12.20
C LEU A 132 2.80 15.53 13.68
N ALA A 133 3.91 15.97 14.28
CA ALA A 133 3.92 16.54 15.64
C ALA A 133 3.03 17.79 15.76
N THR A 134 2.84 18.53 14.68
CA THR A 134 1.96 19.70 14.61
C THR A 134 0.56 19.31 14.16
N ASP A 135 0.46 18.51 13.10
CA ASP A 135 -0.83 18.19 12.47
C ASP A 135 -1.67 17.24 13.33
N MET A 136 -1.03 16.22 13.93
CA MET A 136 -1.69 15.17 14.74
C MET A 136 -0.82 14.77 15.93
N PRO A 137 -0.61 15.65 16.93
CA PRO A 137 0.36 15.44 18.02
C PRO A 137 0.14 14.14 18.80
N GLY A 138 -1.12 13.75 19.01
CA GLY A 138 -1.46 12.50 19.70
C GLY A 138 -0.99 11.26 18.94
N VAL A 139 -1.18 11.25 17.61
CA VAL A 139 -0.74 10.15 16.75
C VAL A 139 0.78 10.12 16.66
N HIS A 140 1.42 11.28 16.49
CA HIS A 140 2.89 11.36 16.46
C HIS A 140 3.52 10.80 17.75
N GLN A 141 2.96 11.14 18.91
CA GLN A 141 3.47 10.60 20.18
C GLN A 141 3.25 9.08 20.33
N GLN A 142 2.12 8.56 19.84
CA GLN A 142 1.89 7.11 19.78
C GLN A 142 2.89 6.43 18.86
N LEU A 143 3.13 6.99 17.68
CA LEU A 143 4.08 6.48 16.71
C LEU A 143 5.49 6.41 17.32
N LEU A 144 6.00 7.49 17.91
CA LEU A 144 7.29 7.51 18.61
C LEU A 144 7.41 6.44 19.71
N THR A 145 6.32 6.21 20.44
CA THR A 145 6.29 5.20 21.50
C THR A 145 6.40 3.80 20.93
N ILE A 146 5.63 3.49 19.88
CA ILE A 146 5.62 2.16 19.27
C ILE A 146 6.91 1.90 18.50
N THR A 147 7.43 2.87 17.73
CA THR A 147 8.69 2.72 16.99
C THR A 147 9.87 2.46 17.95
N GLY A 148 9.92 3.16 19.08
CA GLY A 148 10.90 2.89 20.14
C GLY A 148 10.78 1.49 20.76
N GLN A 149 9.55 0.97 20.91
CA GLN A 149 9.32 -0.40 21.36
C GLN A 149 9.76 -1.44 20.33
N LEU A 150 9.45 -1.23 19.05
CA LEU A 150 9.83 -2.12 17.96
C LEU A 150 11.35 -2.20 17.80
N GLU A 151 12.03 -1.05 17.77
CA GLU A 151 13.50 -1.02 17.68
C GLU A 151 14.15 -1.70 18.89
N LYS A 152 13.61 -1.49 20.10
CA LYS A 152 14.07 -2.20 21.29
C LYS A 152 13.78 -3.70 21.23
N HIS A 153 12.69 -4.13 20.62
CA HIS A 153 12.36 -5.55 20.52
C HIS A 153 13.26 -6.27 19.51
N TYR A 154 13.37 -5.72 18.30
CA TYR A 154 14.10 -6.32 17.20
C TYR A 154 15.60 -5.99 17.19
N GLN A 155 16.06 -5.09 18.07
CA GLN A 155 17.46 -4.68 18.19
C GLN A 155 18.05 -4.16 16.87
N ASN A 156 17.20 -3.55 16.03
CA ASN A 156 17.59 -3.02 14.73
C ASN A 156 16.69 -1.85 14.34
N MET A 157 17.17 -1.00 13.42
CA MET A 157 16.35 0.01 12.78
C MET A 157 15.16 -0.65 12.07
N GLN A 158 13.97 -0.05 12.17
CA GLN A 158 12.75 -0.58 11.57
C GLN A 158 12.27 0.35 10.48
N ASP A 159 11.80 -0.23 9.38
CA ASP A 159 10.99 0.40 8.35
C ASP A 159 9.53 0.05 8.64
N ILE A 160 8.66 1.06 8.71
CA ILE A 160 7.31 0.94 9.25
C ILE A 160 6.31 1.59 8.29
N GLU A 161 5.26 0.85 7.95
CA GLU A 161 4.11 1.38 7.23
C GLU A 161 2.93 1.55 8.20
N PHE A 162 2.26 2.71 8.14
CA PHE A 162 1.15 2.99 9.04
C PHE A 162 0.00 3.71 8.34
N THR A 163 -1.19 3.54 8.90
CA THR A 163 -2.40 4.27 8.51
C THR A 163 -3.04 4.90 9.74
N ILE A 164 -3.58 6.09 9.56
CA ILE A 164 -4.40 6.81 10.52
C ILE A 164 -5.82 6.78 9.97
N GLU A 165 -6.75 6.18 10.70
CA GLU A 165 -8.16 6.15 10.36
C GLU A 165 -8.93 6.91 11.43
N GLN A 166 -9.45 8.09 11.09
CA GLN A 166 -10.23 8.94 12.00
C GLN A 166 -9.53 9.16 13.36
N GLY A 167 -8.26 9.55 13.31
CA GLY A 167 -7.40 9.80 14.47
C GLY A 167 -6.85 8.54 15.16
N LYS A 168 -7.21 7.33 14.71
CA LYS A 168 -6.67 6.08 15.24
C LYS A 168 -5.49 5.59 14.42
N LEU A 169 -4.36 5.37 15.08
CA LEU A 169 -3.15 4.80 14.47
C LEU A 169 -3.24 3.27 14.32
N TRP A 170 -2.87 2.79 13.15
CA TRP A 170 -2.71 1.37 12.80
C TRP A 170 -1.34 1.15 12.16
N LEU A 171 -0.59 0.17 12.63
CA LEU A 171 0.63 -0.28 11.96
C LEU A 171 0.30 -1.45 11.03
N LEU A 172 0.87 -1.41 9.82
CA LEU A 172 0.57 -2.33 8.74
C LEU A 172 1.75 -3.25 8.42
N GLN A 173 2.97 -2.72 8.45
CA GLN A 173 4.21 -3.45 8.19
C GLN A 173 5.34 -2.88 9.04
#